data_AF-A0A9P1HER9-F1
#
_entry.id   AF-A0A9P1HER9-F1
#
_cell.length_a   1.000
_cell.length_b   1.000
_cell.length_c   1.000
_cell.angle_alpha   90.00
_cell.angle_beta   90.00
_cell.angle_gamma   90.00
#
_symmetry.space_group_name_H-M   'P 1'
#
loop_
_entity.id
_entity.type
_entity.pdbx_description
1 polymer ?
#
loop_
_entity_poly.entity_id
_entity_poly.type
_entity_poly.pdbx_seq_one_letter_code
_entity_poly.pdbx_strand_id
1 'polypeptide(L)'
;MTAESYDDTYLDDEDADWNATAQGAKSAGDTSFTLAWKPGEEGQKDLVAWFIDGSVRYYKIKYPNGTVDVFRGWCSSLGKAIPAKEVITRTAKITNTGKPELAEESGSPNIPVTGVTLDKATASVAVGATTTLNVTVNPASASDKSFRVSSADRAKATVTANGNTLTVTGVAAGTADIIVMTSDGNFVAVCKVTVTAA
;
A
#
# COMPACT_ATOMS: atom_id res chain seq x y z
N MET A 1 -21.58 -50.45 -5.49
CA MET A 1 -21.62 -49.10 -4.91
C MET A 1 -20.82 -49.14 -3.63
N THR A 2 -19.52 -48.88 -3.73
CA THR A 2 -18.63 -48.74 -2.57
C THR A 2 -18.17 -47.30 -2.59
N ALA A 3 -18.83 -46.46 -1.77
CA ALA A 3 -18.31 -45.15 -1.45
C ALA A 3 -17.21 -45.38 -0.40
N GLU A 4 -15.96 -45.16 -0.78
CA GLU A 4 -14.88 -45.11 0.20
C GLU A 4 -15.14 -43.87 1.07
N SER A 5 -15.28 -44.10 2.37
CA SER A 5 -15.39 -43.03 3.35
C SER A 5 -14.06 -42.29 3.36
N TYR A 6 -14.04 -41.10 2.76
CA TYR A 6 -12.99 -40.13 3.03
C TYR A 6 -13.09 -39.74 4.50
N ASP A 7 -12.05 -40.05 5.25
CA ASP A 7 -11.89 -39.64 6.64
C ASP A 7 -11.46 -38.16 6.62
N ASP A 8 -12.41 -37.26 6.89
CA ASP A 8 -12.19 -35.81 6.98
C ASP A 8 -11.34 -35.50 8.23
N THR A 9 -10.03 -35.74 8.13
CA THR A 9 -9.03 -35.32 9.13
C THR A 9 -8.57 -33.87 8.92
N TYR A 10 -9.32 -33.09 8.14
CA TYR A 10 -8.95 -31.74 7.67
C TYR A 10 -9.53 -30.60 8.50
N LEU A 11 -9.73 -30.81 9.80
CA LEU A 11 -10.34 -29.80 10.68
C LEU A 11 -9.33 -29.08 11.58
N ASP A 12 -8.10 -29.60 11.69
CA ASP A 12 -7.05 -29.06 12.57
C ASP A 12 -5.72 -28.80 11.83
N ASP A 13 -5.72 -28.68 10.50
CA ASP A 13 -4.51 -28.35 9.73
C ASP A 13 -4.33 -26.82 9.64
N GLU A 14 -3.25 -26.31 10.23
CA GLU A 14 -2.88 -24.88 10.24
C GLU A 14 -2.59 -24.35 8.82
N ASP A 15 -2.32 -25.25 7.86
CA ASP A 15 -2.05 -24.97 6.44
C ASP A 15 -3.02 -25.71 5.50
N ALA A 16 -4.30 -25.75 5.87
CA ALA A 16 -5.35 -26.27 4.99
C ALA A 16 -5.32 -25.61 3.58
N ASP A 17 -4.98 -26.36 2.53
CA ASP A 17 -5.04 -26.00 1.13
C ASP A 17 -6.49 -26.09 0.63
N TRP A 18 -7.21 -24.96 0.76
CA TRP A 18 -8.60 -24.80 0.33
C TRP A 18 -8.81 -24.85 -1.20
N ASN A 19 -7.83 -25.34 -1.97
CA ASN A 19 -7.89 -25.48 -3.44
C ASN A 19 -8.54 -26.79 -3.92
N ALA A 20 -8.79 -27.78 -3.06
CA ALA A 20 -9.46 -29.02 -3.46
C ALA A 20 -10.86 -29.10 -2.85
N THR A 21 -11.88 -29.22 -3.70
CA THR A 21 -13.28 -29.39 -3.29
C THR A 21 -13.75 -30.80 -3.64
N ALA A 22 -14.13 -31.58 -2.63
CA ALA A 22 -15.13 -32.63 -2.82
C ALA A 22 -16.48 -31.97 -3.19
N GLN A 23 -17.36 -32.73 -3.87
CA GLN A 23 -18.65 -32.21 -4.37
C GLN A 23 -19.46 -31.55 -3.25
N GLY A 24 -19.48 -30.22 -3.21
CA GLY A 24 -20.22 -29.42 -2.22
C GLY A 24 -19.40 -28.48 -1.32
N ALA A 25 -18.07 -28.47 -1.40
CA ALA A 25 -17.25 -27.55 -0.61
C ALA A 25 -17.19 -26.13 -1.22
N LYS A 26 -17.30 -25.10 -0.37
CA LYS A 26 -17.32 -23.68 -0.78
C LYS A 26 -15.90 -23.16 -0.94
N SER A 27 -15.55 -22.73 -2.15
CA SER A 27 -14.38 -21.89 -2.42
C SER A 27 -14.56 -20.51 -1.74
N ALA A 28 -13.51 -19.99 -1.10
CA ALA A 28 -13.39 -18.56 -0.86
C ALA A 28 -13.24 -17.92 -2.24
N GLY A 29 -14.37 -17.55 -2.85
CA GLY A 29 -14.44 -17.24 -4.27
C GLY A 29 -13.48 -16.14 -4.73
N ASP A 30 -13.43 -15.97 -6.05
CA ASP A 30 -12.60 -14.93 -6.64
C ASP A 30 -13.11 -13.53 -6.28
N THR A 31 -12.24 -12.69 -5.73
CA THR A 31 -12.54 -11.28 -5.50
C THR A 31 -12.07 -10.49 -6.72
N SER A 32 -12.96 -9.70 -7.31
CA SER A 32 -12.60 -8.82 -8.42
C SER A 32 -12.82 -7.36 -8.04
N PHE A 33 -11.82 -6.52 -8.28
CA PHE A 33 -11.95 -5.09 -8.12
C PHE A 33 -11.42 -4.36 -9.35
N THR A 34 -12.14 -3.32 -9.76
CA THR A 34 -11.74 -2.44 -10.85
C THR A 34 -11.08 -1.20 -10.27
N LEU A 35 -9.80 -1.02 -10.58
CA LEU A 35 -9.02 0.11 -10.12
C LEU A 35 -8.78 1.10 -11.26
N ALA A 36 -8.76 2.38 -10.91
CA ALA A 36 -8.50 3.50 -11.79
C ALA A 36 -7.18 4.15 -11.34
N TRP A 37 -6.17 4.15 -12.21
CA TRP A 37 -4.83 4.68 -11.94
C TRP A 37 -4.46 5.76 -12.96
N LYS A 38 -3.63 6.73 -12.58
CA LYS A 38 -2.94 7.57 -13.57
C LYS A 38 -1.71 6.83 -14.13
N PRO A 39 -1.31 7.08 -15.39
CA PRO A 39 -0.11 6.48 -15.96
C PRO A 39 1.13 6.70 -15.07
N GLY A 40 1.77 5.61 -14.63
CA GLY A 40 3.02 5.64 -13.88
C GLY A 40 2.90 5.67 -12.35
N GLU A 41 1.68 5.64 -11.80
CA GLU A 41 1.47 5.52 -10.35
C GLU A 41 2.08 4.23 -9.78
N GLU A 42 2.69 4.34 -8.60
CA GLU A 42 3.40 3.23 -7.95
C GLU A 42 2.49 2.04 -7.69
N GLY A 43 1.25 2.26 -7.25
CA GLY A 43 0.35 1.15 -6.96
C GLY A 43 -0.11 0.37 -8.21
N GLN A 44 -0.07 0.96 -9.41
CA GLN A 44 -0.25 0.19 -10.65
C GLN A 44 0.94 -0.74 -10.88
N LYS A 45 2.18 -0.27 -10.62
CA LYS A 45 3.39 -1.08 -10.74
C LYS A 45 3.42 -2.21 -9.72
N ASP A 46 3.02 -1.93 -8.47
CA ASP A 46 2.96 -2.92 -7.40
C ASP A 46 1.94 -4.03 -7.70
N LEU A 47 0.79 -3.67 -8.27
CA LEU A 47 -0.22 -4.64 -8.69
C LEU A 47 0.28 -5.53 -9.84
N VAL A 48 0.97 -4.95 -10.83
CA VAL A 48 1.60 -5.73 -11.90
C VAL A 48 2.73 -6.61 -11.35
N ALA A 49 3.54 -6.09 -10.44
CA ALA A 49 4.59 -6.85 -9.78
C ALA A 49 4.01 -8.03 -8.99
N TRP A 50 2.91 -7.81 -8.25
CA TRP A 50 2.23 -8.87 -7.52
C TRP A 50 1.66 -9.95 -8.45
N PHE A 51 1.09 -9.58 -9.60
CA PHE A 51 0.65 -10.54 -10.61
C PHE A 51 1.81 -11.36 -11.21
N ILE A 52 2.96 -10.73 -11.47
CA ILE A 52 4.14 -11.41 -12.02
C ILE A 52 4.77 -12.33 -10.97
N ASP A 53 4.85 -11.86 -9.73
CA ASP A 53 5.42 -12.58 -8.59
C ASP A 53 4.57 -13.79 -8.20
N GLY A 54 3.23 -13.69 -8.36
CA GLY A 54 2.30 -14.79 -8.08
C GLY A 54 2.24 -15.21 -6.61
N SER A 55 2.92 -14.49 -5.72
CA SER A 55 2.96 -14.80 -4.29
C SER A 55 1.61 -14.58 -3.62
N VAL A 56 1.29 -15.46 -2.67
CA VAL A 56 0.15 -15.28 -1.78
C VAL A 56 0.48 -14.15 -0.81
N ARG A 57 -0.35 -13.11 -0.79
CA ARG A 57 -0.19 -11.92 0.06
C ARG A 57 -1.49 -11.65 0.82
N TYR A 58 -1.33 -11.02 1.98
CA TYR A 58 -2.45 -10.41 2.69
C TYR A 58 -2.78 -9.07 2.03
N TYR A 59 -4.07 -8.82 1.78
CA TYR A 59 -4.58 -7.53 1.31
C TYR A 59 -5.80 -7.12 2.13
N LYS A 60 -5.98 -5.82 2.32
CA LYS A 60 -7.11 -5.26 3.08
C LYS A 60 -8.02 -4.45 2.17
N ILE A 61 -9.33 -4.64 2.30
CA ILE A 61 -10.33 -3.79 1.66
C ILE A 61 -10.95 -2.91 2.75
N LYS A 62 -10.74 -1.60 2.64
CA LYS A 62 -11.45 -0.62 3.47
C LYS A 62 -12.70 -0.15 2.74
N TYR A 63 -13.86 -0.46 3.30
CA TYR A 63 -15.14 -0.03 2.75
C TYR A 63 -15.46 1.42 3.16
N PRO A 64 -16.36 2.11 2.43
CA PRO A 64 -16.75 3.49 2.74
C PRO A 64 -17.37 3.67 4.14
N ASN A 65 -17.95 2.61 4.71
CA ASN A 65 -18.50 2.60 6.06
C ASN A 65 -17.41 2.47 7.16
N GLY A 66 -16.13 2.38 6.78
CA GLY A 66 -15.00 2.26 7.71
C GLY A 66 -14.63 0.83 8.08
N THR A 67 -15.44 -0.17 7.71
CA THR A 67 -15.11 -1.59 7.89
C THR A 67 -13.87 -1.93 7.08
N VAL A 68 -12.97 -2.72 7.66
CA VAL A 68 -11.78 -3.24 6.99
C VAL A 68 -11.86 -4.75 7.03
N ASP A 69 -11.91 -5.38 5.86
CA ASP A 69 -11.79 -6.84 5.72
C ASP A 69 -10.36 -7.18 5.28
N VAL A 70 -9.80 -8.24 5.85
CA VAL A 70 -8.48 -8.76 5.48
C VAL A 70 -8.67 -10.08 4.74
N PHE A 71 -8.02 -10.16 3.57
CA PHE A 71 -8.07 -11.32 2.71
C PHE A 71 -6.66 -11.80 2.44
N ARG A 72 -6.50 -13.12 2.30
CA ARG A 72 -5.27 -13.75 1.84
C ARG A 72 -5.51 -14.31 0.45
N GLY A 73 -4.62 -14.03 -0.49
CA GLY A 73 -4.78 -14.51 -1.86
C GLY A 73 -3.62 -14.10 -2.75
N TRP A 74 -3.72 -14.45 -4.02
CA TRP A 74 -2.75 -14.06 -5.03
C TRP A 74 -3.46 -13.45 -6.23
N CYS A 75 -2.81 -12.48 -6.87
CA CYS A 75 -3.38 -11.84 -8.06
C CYS A 75 -3.34 -12.82 -9.24
N SER A 76 -4.47 -13.44 -9.55
CA SER A 76 -4.57 -14.53 -10.53
C SER A 76 -4.83 -14.08 -11.95
N SER A 77 -5.42 -12.91 -12.12
CA SER A 77 -5.60 -12.33 -13.44
C SER A 77 -5.61 -10.81 -13.38
N LEU A 78 -5.07 -10.20 -14.43
CA LEU A 78 -5.20 -8.78 -14.66
C LEU A 78 -5.87 -8.56 -16.01
N GLY A 79 -7.04 -7.95 -16.00
CA GLY A 79 -7.81 -7.60 -17.20
C GLY A 79 -7.08 -6.62 -18.11
N LYS A 80 -7.66 -6.35 -19.28
CA LYS A 80 -7.11 -5.36 -20.23
C LYS A 80 -7.12 -3.97 -19.61
N ALA A 81 -6.02 -3.24 -19.76
CA ALA A 81 -5.94 -1.84 -19.39
C ALA A 81 -6.75 -1.01 -20.40
N ILE A 82 -7.80 -0.32 -19.95
CA ILE A 82 -8.60 0.57 -20.78
C ILE A 82 -8.22 2.02 -20.42
N PRO A 83 -7.46 2.72 -21.29
CA PRO A 83 -7.16 4.12 -21.08
C PRO A 83 -8.37 4.97 -21.48
N ALA A 84 -8.86 5.82 -20.57
CA ALA A 84 -9.87 6.82 -20.84
C ALA A 84 -9.61 8.08 -20.03
N LYS A 85 -9.60 9.25 -20.67
CA LYS A 85 -9.44 10.57 -20.02
C LYS A 85 -8.30 10.61 -18.98
N GLU A 86 -7.08 10.24 -19.40
CA GLU A 86 -5.86 10.24 -18.57
C GLU A 86 -5.85 9.23 -17.39
N VAL A 87 -6.84 8.35 -17.32
CA VAL A 87 -6.95 7.29 -16.31
C VAL A 87 -6.91 5.93 -17.00
N ILE A 88 -6.07 5.04 -16.49
CA ILE A 88 -6.01 3.63 -16.87
C ILE A 88 -6.89 2.86 -15.91
N THR A 89 -7.98 2.29 -16.43
CA THR A 89 -8.83 1.37 -15.68
C THR A 89 -8.40 -0.07 -15.93
N ARG A 90 -8.26 -0.86 -14.86
CA ARG A 90 -7.91 -2.29 -14.95
C ARG A 90 -8.63 -3.07 -13.87
N THR A 91 -9.19 -4.22 -14.25
CA THR A 91 -9.76 -5.18 -13.30
C THR A 91 -8.67 -6.13 -12.84
N ALA A 92 -8.47 -6.26 -11.54
CA ALA A 92 -7.66 -7.31 -10.95
C ALA A 92 -8.58 -8.38 -10.36
N LYS A 93 -8.23 -9.63 -10.64
CA LYS A 93 -8.87 -10.81 -10.07
C LYS A 93 -7.90 -11.41 -9.07
N ILE A 94 -8.34 -11.53 -7.83
CA ILE A 94 -7.57 -12.10 -6.74
C ILE A 94 -8.25 -13.41 -6.38
N THR A 95 -7.50 -14.50 -6.49
CA THR A 95 -7.96 -15.80 -6.03
C THR A 95 -7.57 -15.92 -4.56
N ASN A 96 -8.58 -15.94 -3.70
CA ASN A 96 -8.39 -16.00 -2.27
C ASN A 96 -8.00 -17.43 -1.85
N THR A 97 -7.08 -17.54 -0.91
CA THR A 97 -6.66 -18.81 -0.32
C THR A 97 -6.91 -18.75 1.19
N GLY A 98 -7.62 -19.74 1.73
CA GLY A 98 -8.01 -19.74 3.14
C GLY A 98 -9.43 -19.25 3.41
N LYS A 99 -9.88 -19.42 4.66
CA LYS A 99 -11.08 -18.78 5.20
C LYS A 99 -10.84 -17.26 5.25
N PRO A 100 -11.78 -16.41 4.78
CA PRO A 100 -11.68 -14.97 5.00
C PRO A 100 -11.71 -14.70 6.50
N GLU A 101 -10.70 -13.98 7.00
CA GLU A 101 -10.65 -13.56 8.40
C GLU A 101 -11.32 -12.19 8.54
N LEU A 102 -12.27 -12.09 9.46
CA LEU A 102 -12.69 -10.80 9.96
C LEU A 102 -11.47 -10.14 10.60
N ALA A 103 -11.25 -8.84 10.36
CA ALA A 103 -10.11 -8.13 10.94
C ALA A 103 -10.07 -8.18 12.49
N GLU A 104 -11.16 -8.60 13.14
CA GLU A 104 -11.27 -8.83 14.57
C GLU A 104 -10.74 -10.20 15.04
N GLU A 105 -10.64 -11.20 14.14
CA GLU A 105 -10.20 -12.58 14.42
C GLU A 105 -8.70 -12.77 14.15
N SER A 106 -8.09 -11.95 13.28
CA SER A 106 -6.65 -11.91 13.06
C SER A 106 -5.96 -11.34 14.31
N GLY A 107 -5.34 -12.18 15.14
CA GLY A 107 -4.73 -11.83 16.44
C GLY A 107 -3.56 -10.83 16.42
N SER A 108 -3.32 -10.11 15.32
CA SER A 108 -2.47 -8.92 15.30
C SER A 108 -3.36 -7.68 15.35
N PRO A 109 -3.48 -7.00 16.51
CA PRO A 109 -4.26 -5.77 16.57
C PRO A 109 -3.72 -4.79 15.52
N ASN A 110 -4.59 -4.31 14.64
CA ASN A 110 -4.23 -3.23 13.73
C ASN A 110 -3.91 -2.00 14.59
N ILE A 111 -2.65 -1.62 14.67
CA ILE A 111 -2.23 -0.44 15.42
C ILE A 111 -2.35 0.73 14.44
N PRO A 112 -3.37 1.58 14.56
CA PRO A 112 -3.57 2.69 13.63
C PRO A 112 -2.40 3.66 13.75
N VAL A 113 -2.08 4.29 12.64
CA VAL A 113 -1.21 5.46 12.67
C VAL A 113 -1.95 6.57 13.43
N THR A 114 -1.23 7.24 14.32
CA THR A 114 -1.72 8.36 15.16
C THR A 114 -1.06 9.68 14.79
N GLY A 115 0.00 9.64 13.96
CA GLY A 115 0.68 10.84 13.49
C GLY A 115 1.86 10.52 12.60
N VAL A 116 2.27 11.54 11.84
CA VAL A 116 3.54 11.57 11.12
C VAL A 116 4.26 12.85 11.50
N THR A 117 5.55 12.75 11.77
CA THR A 117 6.40 13.88 12.17
C THR A 117 7.69 13.87 11.36
N LEU A 118 8.19 15.07 11.07
CA LEU A 118 9.50 15.31 10.46
C LEU A 118 10.49 15.75 11.54
N ASP A 119 11.76 15.37 11.40
CA ASP A 119 12.84 15.83 12.29
C ASP A 119 13.01 17.36 12.28
N LYS A 120 12.70 18.01 11.15
CA LYS A 120 12.79 19.46 10.98
C LYS A 120 11.51 20.01 10.37
N ALA A 121 10.95 21.05 10.98
CA ALA A 121 9.85 21.83 10.42
C ALA A 121 10.32 22.83 9.35
N THR A 122 11.59 23.22 9.40
CA THR A 122 12.22 24.13 8.43
C THR A 122 13.63 23.66 8.10
N ALA A 123 14.02 23.73 6.84
CA ALA A 123 15.39 23.46 6.40
C ALA A 123 15.90 24.55 5.45
N SER A 124 17.21 24.76 5.44
CA SER A 124 17.88 25.64 4.47
C SER A 124 18.84 24.81 3.64
N VAL A 125 18.84 25.03 2.32
CA VAL A 125 19.71 24.32 1.38
C VAL A 125 20.21 25.30 0.33
N ALA A 126 21.48 25.22 -0.05
CA ALA A 126 21.99 26.01 -1.16
C ALA A 126 21.52 25.44 -2.51
N VAL A 127 21.44 26.26 -3.55
CA VAL A 127 21.19 25.77 -4.92
C VAL A 127 22.23 24.71 -5.29
N GLY A 128 21.77 23.54 -5.75
CA GLY A 128 22.61 22.39 -6.12
C GLY A 128 23.02 21.49 -4.94
N ALA A 129 22.81 21.91 -3.69
CA ALA A 129 23.08 21.10 -2.52
C ALA A 129 21.87 20.23 -2.14
N THR A 130 22.12 19.24 -1.28
CA THR A 130 21.10 18.36 -0.72
C THR A 130 21.02 18.51 0.79
N THR A 131 19.82 18.29 1.33
CA THR A 131 19.57 18.19 2.77
C THR A 131 18.72 16.95 3.03
N THR A 132 18.86 16.37 4.21
CA THR A 132 18.09 15.19 4.62
C THR A 132 17.07 15.55 5.69
N LEU A 133 15.88 14.95 5.55
CA LEU A 133 14.79 14.99 6.50
C LEU A 133 14.40 13.54 6.86
N ASN A 134 14.14 13.29 8.13
CA ASN A 134 13.73 11.97 8.60
C ASN A 134 12.25 11.98 8.96
N VAL A 135 11.50 11.02 8.40
CA VAL A 135 10.08 10.82 8.66
C VAL A 135 9.90 9.78 9.74
N THR A 136 9.23 10.16 10.82
CA THR A 136 8.82 9.25 11.90
C THR A 136 7.30 9.10 11.88
N VAL A 137 6.82 7.86 11.80
CA VAL A 137 5.39 7.52 11.89
C VAL A 137 5.12 6.99 13.29
N ASN A 138 4.13 7.57 13.97
CA ASN A 138 3.75 7.23 15.33
C ASN A 138 2.41 6.48 15.36
N PRO A 139 2.25 5.45 16.21
CA PRO A 139 3.25 4.86 17.09
C PRO A 139 4.29 4.02 16.30
N ALA A 140 5.45 3.76 16.89
CA ALA A 140 6.48 2.92 16.28
C ALA A 140 6.02 1.47 16.01
N SER A 141 4.93 1.04 16.66
CA SER A 141 4.26 -0.25 16.45
C SER A 141 3.13 -0.19 15.41
N ALA A 142 2.92 0.95 14.74
CA ALA A 142 1.88 1.07 13.72
C ALA A 142 2.01 -0.04 12.66
N SER A 143 0.87 -0.65 12.31
CA SER A 143 0.82 -1.76 11.34
C SER A 143 1.15 -1.32 9.92
N ASP A 144 0.95 -0.04 9.59
CA ASP A 144 1.25 0.54 8.28
C ASP A 144 2.11 1.80 8.47
N LYS A 145 3.39 1.71 8.11
CA LYS A 145 4.35 2.82 8.22
C LYS A 145 4.62 3.48 6.87
N SER A 146 3.85 3.13 5.85
CA SER A 146 4.02 3.70 4.52
C SER A 146 3.51 5.14 4.48
N PHE A 147 4.24 5.99 3.75
CA PHE A 147 3.89 7.39 3.56
C PHE A 147 4.23 7.81 2.14
N ARG A 148 3.59 8.89 1.68
CA ARG A 148 3.81 9.53 0.40
C ARG A 148 4.41 10.90 0.63
N VAL A 149 5.33 11.31 -0.24
CA VAL A 149 5.97 12.62 -0.16
C VAL A 149 5.81 13.37 -1.48
N SER A 150 5.62 14.68 -1.40
CA SER A 150 5.60 15.56 -2.57
C SER A 150 6.17 16.93 -2.23
N SER A 151 6.87 17.53 -3.18
CA SER A 151 7.25 18.95 -3.11
C SER A 151 6.16 19.80 -3.76
N ALA A 152 5.74 20.87 -3.07
CA ALA A 152 4.80 21.86 -3.60
C ALA A 152 5.37 22.58 -4.83
N ASP A 153 6.69 22.86 -4.83
CA ASP A 153 7.38 23.57 -5.90
C ASP A 153 8.63 22.82 -6.37
N ARG A 154 8.43 21.85 -7.27
CA ARG A 154 9.52 21.05 -7.87
C ARG A 154 10.55 21.87 -8.66
N ALA A 155 10.18 23.06 -9.13
CA ALA A 155 11.10 23.99 -9.77
C ALA A 155 12.08 24.66 -8.80
N LYS A 156 11.78 24.64 -7.50
CA LYS A 156 12.60 25.23 -6.43
C LYS A 156 13.32 24.15 -5.63
N ALA A 157 12.62 23.10 -5.23
CA ALA A 157 13.20 21.96 -4.54
C ALA A 157 12.54 20.64 -4.96
N THR A 158 13.35 19.62 -5.22
CA THR A 158 12.88 18.25 -5.47
C THR A 158 13.13 17.37 -4.25
N VAL A 159 12.33 16.34 -4.06
CA VAL A 159 12.47 15.40 -2.94
C VAL A 159 12.43 13.97 -3.45
N THR A 160 13.34 13.15 -2.92
CA THR A 160 13.42 11.72 -3.19
C THR A 160 13.35 10.98 -1.86
N ALA A 161 12.44 10.01 -1.76
CA ALA A 161 12.33 9.16 -0.57
C ALA A 161 13.21 7.92 -0.73
N ASN A 162 13.96 7.57 0.32
CA ASN A 162 14.65 6.30 0.46
C ASN A 162 14.35 5.75 1.87
N GLY A 163 13.36 4.85 1.95
CA GLY A 163 12.80 4.41 3.22
C GLY A 163 12.22 5.59 4.01
N ASN A 164 12.62 5.71 5.27
CA ASN A 164 12.20 6.80 6.17
C ASN A 164 13.01 8.11 5.99
N THR A 165 14.02 8.11 5.12
CA THR A 165 14.87 9.27 4.89
C THR A 165 14.49 9.94 3.58
N LEU A 166 14.21 11.23 3.64
CA LEU A 166 13.91 12.09 2.50
C LEU A 166 15.14 12.92 2.17
N THR A 167 15.61 12.81 0.94
CA THR A 167 16.67 13.67 0.40
C THR A 167 16.02 14.79 -0.40
N VAL A 168 16.18 16.02 0.06
CA VAL A 168 15.69 17.23 -0.61
C VAL A 168 16.85 17.91 -1.33
N THR A 169 16.69 18.20 -2.61
CA THR A 169 17.68 18.86 -3.45
C THR A 169 17.20 20.27 -3.81
N GLY A 170 18.04 21.28 -3.55
CA GLY A 170 17.76 22.65 -3.97
C GLY A 170 18.03 22.84 -5.47
N VAL A 171 17.02 23.28 -6.22
CA VAL A 171 17.12 23.50 -7.68
C VAL A 171 17.30 24.98 -8.01
N ALA A 172 16.53 25.86 -7.37
CA ALA A 172 16.59 27.30 -7.61
C ALA A 172 16.21 28.07 -6.35
N ALA A 173 16.78 29.27 -6.20
CA ALA A 173 16.52 30.13 -5.04
C ALA A 173 15.02 30.42 -4.87
N GLY A 174 14.54 30.34 -3.63
CA GLY A 174 13.13 30.47 -3.29
C GLY A 174 12.74 29.62 -2.08
N THR A 175 11.45 29.46 -1.85
CA THR A 175 10.91 28.60 -0.79
C THR A 175 10.05 27.51 -1.39
N ALA A 176 10.15 26.29 -0.87
CA ALA A 176 9.32 25.17 -1.27
C ALA A 176 8.87 24.38 -0.04
N ASP A 177 7.61 23.95 -0.02
CA ASP A 177 7.09 23.13 1.05
C ASP A 177 7.15 21.66 0.66
N ILE A 178 7.81 20.85 1.50
CA ILE A 178 7.85 19.40 1.39
C ILE A 178 6.74 18.82 2.24
N ILE A 179 5.79 18.16 1.59
CA ILE A 179 4.58 17.63 2.20
C ILE A 179 4.73 16.12 2.30
N VAL A 180 4.63 15.59 3.52
CA VAL A 180 4.59 14.16 3.82
C VAL A 180 3.21 13.81 4.31
N MET A 181 2.61 12.79 3.72
CA MET A 181 1.27 12.32 4.04
C MET A 181 1.31 10.82 4.31
N THR A 182 0.62 10.37 5.34
CA THR A 182 0.45 8.92 5.59
C THR A 182 -0.31 8.26 4.45
N SER A 183 -0.08 6.96 4.20
CA SER A 183 -0.73 6.26 3.06
C SER A 183 -2.26 6.23 3.16
N ASP A 184 -2.79 6.32 4.38
CA ASP A 184 -4.22 6.44 4.66
C ASP A 184 -4.79 7.86 4.47
N GLY A 185 -3.93 8.87 4.26
CA GLY A 185 -4.29 10.27 4.05
C GLY A 185 -4.70 11.04 5.30
N ASN A 186 -4.65 10.41 6.48
CA ASN A 186 -5.21 11.00 7.71
C ASN A 186 -4.26 12.01 8.38
N PHE A 187 -2.94 11.86 8.21
CA PHE A 187 -1.95 12.73 8.84
C PHE A 187 -1.00 13.33 7.82
N VAL A 188 -0.68 14.60 8.03
CA VAL A 188 0.20 15.39 7.15
C VAL A 188 1.24 16.10 7.99
N ALA A 189 2.51 15.98 7.58
CA ALA A 189 3.62 16.78 8.09
C ALA A 189 4.17 17.64 6.95
N VAL A 190 4.51 18.88 7.25
CA VAL A 190 5.07 19.82 6.27
C VAL A 190 6.40 20.34 6.78
N CYS A 191 7.41 20.37 5.90
CA CYS A 191 8.69 21.02 6.13
C CYS A 191 8.88 22.14 5.11
N LYS A 192 9.10 23.37 5.60
CA LYS A 192 9.40 24.52 4.74
C LYS A 192 10.88 24.56 4.43
N VAL A 193 11.22 24.45 3.15
CA VAL A 193 12.60 24.45 2.67
C VAL A 193 12.90 25.79 2.00
N THR A 194 13.89 26.50 2.54
CA THR A 194 14.42 27.73 1.96
C THR A 194 15.67 27.39 1.14
N VAL A 195 15.60 27.64 -0.16
CA VAL A 195 16.72 27.48 -1.07
C VAL A 195 17.45 28.82 -1.20
N THR A 196 18.65 28.91 -0.66
CA THR A 196 19.49 30.10 -0.74
C THR A 196 20.26 30.12 -2.06
N ALA A 197 20.35 31.29 -2.69
CA ALA A 197 21.26 31.48 -3.82
C ALA A 197 22.71 31.23 -3.36
N ALA A 198 23.50 30.64 -4.24
CA ALA A 198 24.94 30.46 -4.02
C ALA A 198 25.68 31.80 -4.08
#